data_AF-A0A3M0NSB6-F1
#
_entry.id   AF-A0A3M0NSB6-F1
#
_cell.length_a   1.000
_cell.length_b   1.000
_cell.length_c   1.000
_cell.angle_alpha   90.00
_cell.angle_beta   90.00
_cell.angle_gamma   90.00
#
_symmetry.space_group_name_H-M   'P 1'
#
loop_
_entity.id
_entity.type
_entity.pdbx_description
1 polymer ?
#
loop_
_entity_poly.entity_id
_entity_poly.type
_entity_poly.pdbx_seq_one_letter_code
_entity_poly.pdbx_strand_id
1 'polypeptide(L)'
;MSRKIILILTSLLCVLPFNTSVVSAAELTPAETAKIQQLRQDYNALDQTTFNTTNLYAVKPQFNRKFKEGILAPAYLEQQLAYINYYRQLFSLEPVSDNHQDNISAQKTAAVLALLNANPLINQHNLPYEKKPKIVNRGTWQIARSTSNAANLNFNTCNQSAGDVVTDLLTDSYNLSGTDTGHRAWLLSTRLTTIGLGAAYGKNGYRYSVQKVINSTDAFRLASQAQVAYPEAGVFPIELLKGKNIAWSLYFSDQVIEGTPQITITDEDTGISYQAEKVENFSDAGYGNFQSVISYLPGDTPLISGHEYRVDVSGIVSYRFKLFQLKQ
;
A
#
# COMPACT_ATOMS: atom_id res chain seq x y z
N MET A 1 13.32 83.07 -14.33
CA MET A 1 12.45 82.74 -13.19
C MET A 1 11.32 81.85 -13.69
N SER A 2 11.46 80.55 -13.47
CA SER A 2 10.60 79.51 -14.03
C SER A 2 9.30 79.35 -13.23
N ARG A 3 8.15 79.33 -13.91
CA ARG A 3 6.87 78.84 -13.37
C ARG A 3 6.71 77.37 -13.75
N LYS A 4 6.49 76.53 -12.73
CA LYS A 4 6.29 75.09 -12.83
C LYS A 4 4.91 74.80 -13.44
N ILE A 5 4.86 73.93 -14.45
CA ILE A 5 3.64 73.27 -14.93
C ILE A 5 3.65 71.86 -14.32
N ILE A 6 2.59 71.51 -13.61
CA ILE A 6 2.36 70.17 -13.06
C ILE A 6 1.60 69.38 -14.12
N LEU A 7 2.23 68.35 -14.70
CA LEU A 7 1.52 67.32 -15.46
C LEU A 7 1.05 66.24 -14.48
N ILE A 8 -0.26 66.01 -14.43
CA ILE A 8 -0.86 64.84 -13.78
C ILE A 8 -0.94 63.74 -14.86
N LEU A 9 -0.17 62.68 -14.68
CA LEU A 9 -0.23 61.47 -15.51
C LEU A 9 -1.26 60.54 -14.86
N THR A 10 -2.45 60.41 -15.43
CA THR A 10 -3.43 59.39 -15.04
C THR A 10 -3.06 58.05 -15.67
N SER A 11 -2.46 57.18 -14.86
CA SER A 11 -2.19 55.79 -15.22
C SER A 11 -3.49 55.00 -15.33
N LEU A 12 -3.86 54.60 -16.56
CA LEU A 12 -4.96 53.68 -16.81
C LEU A 12 -4.53 52.26 -16.37
N LEU A 13 -4.94 51.82 -15.19
CA LEU A 13 -4.81 50.42 -14.79
C LEU A 13 -5.81 49.57 -15.60
N CYS A 14 -5.32 48.84 -16.60
CA CYS A 14 -6.06 47.73 -17.19
C CYS A 14 -6.19 46.61 -16.14
N VAL A 15 -7.33 46.56 -15.47
CA VAL A 15 -7.74 45.40 -14.67
C VAL A 15 -8.19 44.32 -15.65
N LEU A 16 -7.31 43.41 -16.01
CA LEU A 16 -7.70 42.20 -16.73
C LEU A 16 -8.52 41.33 -15.75
N PRO A 17 -9.71 40.84 -16.15
CA PRO A 17 -10.45 39.91 -15.33
C PRO A 17 -9.67 38.60 -15.26
N PHE A 18 -9.18 38.26 -14.06
CA PHE A 18 -8.80 36.89 -13.76
C PHE A 18 -10.08 36.04 -13.88
N ASN A 19 -10.23 35.35 -15.01
CA ASN A 19 -11.20 34.27 -15.13
C ASN A 19 -10.72 33.13 -14.24
N THR A 20 -11.09 33.18 -12.95
CA THR A 20 -11.11 31.99 -12.10
C THR A 20 -12.30 31.16 -12.56
N SER A 21 -12.14 30.38 -13.62
CA SER A 21 -13.08 29.31 -13.93
C SER A 21 -13.14 28.41 -12.71
N VAL A 22 -14.29 28.42 -12.02
CA VAL A 22 -14.58 27.51 -10.93
C VAL A 22 -14.60 26.12 -11.56
N VAL A 23 -13.53 25.35 -11.35
CA VAL A 23 -13.47 23.96 -11.79
C VAL A 23 -14.51 23.21 -10.97
N SER A 24 -15.53 22.69 -11.65
CA SER A 24 -16.54 21.83 -11.03
C SER A 24 -15.93 20.46 -10.79
N ALA A 25 -16.31 19.79 -9.70
CA ALA A 25 -15.99 18.38 -9.52
C ALA A 25 -16.59 17.54 -10.65
N ALA A 26 -15.95 16.41 -10.97
CA ALA A 26 -16.40 15.47 -11.97
C ALA A 26 -17.77 14.92 -11.60
N GLU A 27 -18.65 14.79 -12.59
CA GLU A 27 -19.98 14.25 -12.38
C GLU A 27 -19.89 12.75 -12.08
N LEU A 28 -20.36 12.33 -10.90
CA LEU A 28 -20.43 10.93 -10.51
C LEU A 28 -21.67 10.29 -11.11
N THR A 29 -21.49 9.14 -11.75
CA THR A 29 -22.61 8.30 -12.18
C THR A 29 -23.34 7.73 -10.95
N PRO A 30 -24.60 7.27 -11.11
CA PRO A 30 -25.30 6.57 -10.02
C PRO A 30 -24.56 5.33 -9.51
N ALA A 31 -23.88 4.59 -10.40
CA ALA A 31 -23.11 3.41 -10.04
C ALA A 31 -21.86 3.76 -9.21
N GLU A 32 -21.13 4.81 -9.62
CA GLU A 32 -19.99 5.32 -8.87
C GLU A 32 -20.41 5.84 -7.48
N THR A 33 -21.53 6.56 -7.40
CA THR A 33 -22.08 7.05 -6.13
C THR A 33 -22.43 5.90 -5.19
N ALA A 34 -23.11 4.86 -5.70
CA ALA A 34 -23.44 3.67 -4.92
C ALA A 34 -22.18 2.93 -4.47
N LYS A 35 -21.16 2.78 -5.34
CA LYS A 35 -19.88 2.14 -4.98
C LYS A 35 -19.14 2.94 -3.91
N ILE A 36 -19.08 4.27 -4.00
CA ILE A 36 -18.48 5.13 -2.98
C ILE A 36 -19.20 4.94 -1.63
N GLN A 37 -20.53 4.93 -1.64
CA GLN A 37 -21.32 4.74 -0.41
C GLN A 37 -21.03 3.37 0.21
N GLN A 38 -20.98 2.31 -0.61
CA GLN A 38 -20.65 0.96 -0.14
C GLN A 38 -19.23 0.92 0.46
N LEU A 39 -18.22 1.46 -0.24
CA LEU A 39 -16.84 1.48 0.24
C LEU A 39 -16.68 2.24 1.57
N ARG A 40 -17.44 3.32 1.76
CA ARG A 40 -17.47 4.07 3.03
C ARG A 40 -18.14 3.27 4.14
N GLN A 41 -19.28 2.63 3.85
CA GLN A 41 -19.98 1.79 4.82
C GLN A 41 -19.10 0.61 5.26
N ASP A 42 -18.47 -0.08 4.31
CA ASP A 42 -17.58 -1.21 4.58
C ASP A 42 -16.39 -0.76 5.42
N TYR A 43 -15.74 0.36 5.07
CA TYR A 43 -14.61 0.89 5.85
C TYR A 43 -15.01 1.30 7.28
N ASN A 44 -16.16 1.96 7.44
CA ASN A 44 -16.66 2.39 8.74
C ASN A 44 -17.07 1.22 9.64
N ALA A 45 -17.39 0.06 9.05
CA ALA A 45 -17.68 -1.16 9.77
C ALA A 45 -16.41 -1.91 10.24
N LEU A 46 -15.23 -1.55 9.74
CA LEU A 46 -13.97 -2.15 10.18
C LEU A 46 -13.61 -1.67 11.58
N ASP A 47 -13.19 -2.61 12.43
CA ASP A 47 -12.77 -2.32 13.80
C ASP A 47 -11.42 -1.59 13.81
N GLN A 48 -11.41 -0.39 14.40
CA GLN A 48 -10.25 0.50 14.47
C GLN A 48 -9.46 0.32 15.79
N THR A 49 -9.68 -0.79 16.51
CA THR A 49 -8.99 -1.11 17.77
C THR A 49 -7.49 -1.03 17.59
N THR A 50 -6.87 -0.21 18.40
CA THR A 50 -5.42 -0.06 18.43
C THR A 50 -4.79 -1.20 19.25
N PHE A 51 -3.76 -1.85 18.71
CA PHE A 51 -3.06 -2.95 19.38
C PHE A 51 -1.70 -2.53 19.93
N ASN A 52 -1.47 -2.87 21.20
CA ASN A 52 -0.23 -2.65 21.94
C ASN A 52 0.18 -3.93 22.68
N THR A 53 1.22 -3.86 23.52
CA THR A 53 1.76 -5.02 24.25
C THR A 53 0.78 -5.69 25.23
N THR A 54 -0.32 -5.04 25.59
CA THR A 54 -1.32 -5.55 26.55
C THR A 54 -2.44 -6.35 25.89
N ASN A 55 -2.85 -6.00 24.66
CA ASN A 55 -4.00 -6.60 23.97
C ASN A 55 -3.65 -7.36 22.67
N LEU A 56 -2.40 -7.34 22.20
CA LEU A 56 -1.99 -8.06 20.98
C LEU A 56 -2.00 -9.59 21.13
N TYR A 57 -1.90 -10.11 22.36
CA TYR A 57 -1.68 -11.54 22.60
C TYR A 57 -2.78 -12.18 23.42
N ALA A 58 -3.26 -13.34 22.97
CA ALA A 58 -3.92 -14.32 23.82
C ALA A 58 -2.89 -15.02 24.74
N VAL A 59 -1.70 -15.31 24.21
CA VAL A 59 -0.56 -15.85 24.98
C VAL A 59 0.70 -15.08 24.63
N LYS A 60 1.28 -14.38 25.61
CA LYS A 60 2.48 -13.57 25.38
C LYS A 60 3.69 -14.43 24.96
N PRO A 61 4.51 -13.97 24.00
CA PRO A 61 5.78 -14.62 23.65
C PRO A 61 6.73 -14.71 24.85
N GLN A 62 7.62 -15.71 24.85
CA GLN A 62 8.64 -15.90 25.89
C GLN A 62 10.05 -15.98 25.28
N PHE A 63 10.95 -15.09 25.73
CA PHE A 63 12.27 -14.87 25.11
C PHE A 63 13.47 -15.10 26.05
N ASN A 64 13.26 -15.41 27.34
CA ASN A 64 14.34 -15.39 28.35
C ASN A 64 14.99 -16.75 28.65
N ARG A 65 14.27 -17.87 28.50
CA ARG A 65 14.77 -19.22 28.82
C ARG A 65 14.49 -20.21 27.71
N LYS A 66 13.20 -20.43 27.42
CA LYS A 66 12.72 -21.28 26.33
C LYS A 66 11.96 -20.39 25.35
N PHE A 67 12.41 -20.35 24.10
CA PHE A 67 11.70 -19.61 23.06
C PHE A 67 10.28 -20.15 22.92
N LYS A 68 9.29 -19.26 23.03
CA LYS A 68 7.90 -19.50 22.67
C LYS A 68 7.41 -18.29 21.88
N GLU A 69 6.83 -18.58 20.72
CA GLU A 69 6.33 -17.59 19.76
C GLU A 69 5.11 -16.81 20.25
N GLY A 70 4.39 -17.34 21.26
CA GLY A 70 3.12 -16.77 21.71
C GLY A 70 1.97 -17.06 20.73
N ILE A 71 0.80 -16.52 21.06
CA ILE A 71 -0.43 -16.63 20.26
C ILE A 71 -1.07 -15.25 20.22
N LEU A 72 -1.40 -14.79 19.02
CA LEU A 72 -2.10 -13.52 18.82
C LEU A 72 -3.51 -13.57 19.38
N ALA A 73 -4.03 -12.40 19.78
CA ALA A 73 -5.45 -12.27 20.05
C ALA A 73 -6.25 -12.56 18.76
N PRO A 74 -7.33 -13.37 18.80
CA PRO A 74 -8.16 -13.64 17.63
C PRO A 74 -8.63 -12.38 16.92
N ALA A 75 -9.04 -11.35 17.69
CA ALA A 75 -9.44 -10.05 17.16
C ALA A 75 -8.38 -9.41 16.25
N TYR A 76 -7.08 -9.53 16.54
CA TYR A 76 -6.05 -8.96 15.67
C TYR A 76 -5.96 -9.69 14.32
N LEU A 77 -6.12 -11.02 14.32
CA LEU A 77 -6.12 -11.82 13.10
C LEU A 77 -7.33 -11.50 12.23
N GLU A 78 -8.52 -11.50 12.84
CA GLU A 78 -9.79 -11.20 12.18
C GLU A 78 -9.78 -9.80 11.56
N GLN A 79 -9.29 -8.79 12.30
CA GLN A 79 -9.22 -7.43 11.81
C GLN A 79 -8.20 -7.26 10.68
N GLN A 80 -7.00 -7.85 10.79
CA GLN A 80 -6.03 -7.81 9.68
C GLN A 80 -6.65 -8.42 8.41
N LEU A 81 -7.29 -9.58 8.51
CA LEU A 81 -7.94 -10.22 7.38
C LEU A 81 -9.08 -9.36 6.79
N ALA A 82 -9.90 -8.74 7.65
CA ALA A 82 -10.97 -7.84 7.23
C ALA A 82 -10.45 -6.63 6.45
N TYR A 83 -9.39 -5.97 6.94
CA TYR A 83 -8.76 -4.85 6.22
C TYR A 83 -8.10 -5.28 4.91
N ILE A 84 -7.43 -6.44 4.89
CA ILE A 84 -6.86 -6.99 3.65
C ILE A 84 -7.95 -7.19 2.61
N ASN A 85 -9.07 -7.82 3.00
CA ASN A 85 -10.17 -8.10 2.08
C ASN A 85 -10.94 -6.85 1.67
N TYR A 86 -11.09 -5.87 2.55
CA TYR A 86 -11.61 -4.55 2.20
C TYR A 86 -10.79 -3.90 1.09
N TYR A 87 -9.46 -3.88 1.23
CA TYR A 87 -8.61 -3.32 0.19
C TYR A 87 -8.64 -4.16 -1.09
N ARG A 88 -8.67 -5.49 -1.01
CA ARG A 88 -8.82 -6.34 -2.20
C ARG A 88 -10.13 -6.07 -2.94
N GLN A 89 -11.23 -5.80 -2.23
CA GLN A 89 -12.52 -5.40 -2.83
C GLN A 89 -12.45 -4.05 -3.58
N LEU A 90 -11.57 -3.13 -3.16
CA LEU A 90 -11.32 -1.86 -3.87
C LEU A 90 -10.76 -2.12 -5.28
N PHE A 91 -9.93 -3.17 -5.44
CA PHE A 91 -9.33 -3.58 -6.70
C PHE A 91 -10.12 -4.70 -7.42
N SER A 92 -11.36 -4.96 -6.99
CA SER A 92 -12.20 -6.04 -7.55
C SER A 92 -11.51 -7.42 -7.53
N LEU A 93 -10.72 -7.68 -6.48
CA LEU A 93 -10.05 -8.95 -6.26
C LEU A 93 -10.85 -9.83 -5.30
N GLU A 94 -10.79 -11.14 -5.53
CA GLU A 94 -11.39 -12.13 -4.64
C GLU A 94 -10.80 -12.00 -3.22
N PRO A 95 -11.64 -12.15 -2.17
CA PRO A 95 -11.15 -12.17 -0.81
C PRO A 95 -10.25 -13.38 -0.57
N VAL A 96 -9.29 -13.21 0.34
CA VAL A 96 -8.43 -14.29 0.84
C VAL A 96 -8.92 -14.77 2.20
N SER A 97 -8.54 -15.99 2.55
CA SER A 97 -8.65 -16.50 3.91
C SER A 97 -7.30 -16.50 4.62
N ASP A 98 -7.29 -16.61 5.94
CA ASP A 98 -6.05 -16.95 6.64
C ASP A 98 -5.83 -18.47 6.64
N ASN A 99 -4.57 -18.88 6.78
CA ASN A 99 -4.20 -20.29 6.90
C ASN A 99 -3.55 -20.53 8.27
N HIS A 100 -4.11 -21.46 9.05
CA HIS A 100 -3.64 -21.72 10.42
C HIS A 100 -2.14 -22.09 10.49
N GLN A 101 -1.64 -22.92 9.57
CA GLN A 101 -0.23 -23.32 9.56
C GLN A 101 0.69 -22.16 9.16
N ASP A 102 0.21 -21.30 8.26
CA ASP A 102 0.92 -20.08 7.88
C ASP A 102 0.89 -19.01 8.98
N ASN A 103 -0.20 -18.89 9.74
CA ASN A 103 -0.28 -18.06 10.94
C ASN A 103 0.75 -18.51 11.99
N ILE A 104 0.88 -19.82 12.24
CA ILE A 104 1.92 -20.36 13.12
C ILE A 104 3.32 -19.97 12.63
N SER A 105 3.55 -20.06 11.32
CA SER A 105 4.86 -19.76 10.72
C SER A 105 5.17 -18.26 10.77
N ALA A 106 4.19 -17.41 10.47
CA ALA A 106 4.28 -15.96 10.56
C ALA A 106 4.49 -15.52 12.02
N GLN A 107 3.77 -16.11 12.98
CA GLN A 107 3.94 -15.79 14.41
C GLN A 107 5.31 -16.21 14.94
N LYS A 108 5.81 -17.39 14.56
CA LYS A 108 7.19 -17.80 14.87
C LYS A 108 8.21 -16.81 14.33
N THR A 109 8.01 -16.36 13.10
CA THR A 109 8.89 -15.40 12.42
C THR A 109 8.89 -14.06 13.12
N ALA A 110 7.70 -13.50 13.40
CA ALA A 110 7.53 -12.25 14.14
C ALA A 110 8.22 -12.33 15.51
N ALA A 111 8.01 -13.42 16.25
CA ALA A 111 8.62 -13.64 17.55
C ALA A 111 10.16 -13.77 17.49
N VAL A 112 10.71 -14.35 16.41
CA VAL A 112 12.17 -14.37 16.20
C VAL A 112 12.72 -12.97 15.91
N LEU A 113 12.07 -12.19 15.04
CA LEU A 113 12.44 -10.79 14.78
C LEU A 113 12.40 -9.94 16.06
N ALA A 114 11.35 -10.11 16.86
CA ALA A 114 11.21 -9.47 18.17
C ALA A 114 12.28 -9.88 19.17
N LEU A 115 12.63 -11.17 19.25
CA LEU A 115 13.72 -11.66 20.10
C LEU A 115 15.06 -11.01 19.72
N LEU A 116 15.32 -10.88 18.41
CA LEU A 116 16.54 -10.29 17.88
C LEU A 116 16.59 -8.77 18.09
N ASN A 117 15.43 -8.12 18.28
CA ASN A 117 15.29 -6.67 18.12
C ASN A 117 15.80 -6.24 16.74
N ALA A 118 15.35 -6.95 15.70
CA ALA A 118 15.82 -6.78 14.33
C ALA A 118 15.80 -5.30 13.92
N ASN A 119 16.89 -4.85 13.28
CA ASN A 119 16.99 -3.46 12.85
C ASN A 119 15.98 -3.20 11.71
N PRO A 120 15.02 -2.28 11.89
CA PRO A 120 13.98 -2.02 10.90
C PRO A 120 14.47 -1.22 9.68
N LEU A 121 15.70 -0.69 9.74
CA LEU A 121 16.29 0.14 8.68
C LEU A 121 17.13 -0.65 7.68
N ILE A 122 17.15 -1.99 7.78
CA ILE A 122 17.87 -2.87 6.87
C ILE A 122 16.97 -4.03 6.43
N ASN A 123 17.33 -4.67 5.33
CA ASN A 123 16.62 -5.84 4.84
C ASN A 123 16.59 -6.97 5.89
N GLN A 124 15.39 -7.42 6.23
CA GLN A 124 15.15 -8.55 7.14
C GLN A 124 14.58 -9.80 6.44
N HIS A 125 14.35 -9.76 5.13
CA HIS A 125 13.98 -10.95 4.35
C HIS A 125 15.11 -11.98 4.39
N ASN A 126 14.80 -13.21 4.81
CA ASN A 126 15.76 -14.30 5.01
C ASN A 126 16.76 -14.10 6.17
N LEU A 127 16.60 -13.03 6.97
CA LEU A 127 17.44 -12.68 8.12
C LEU A 127 18.96 -12.68 7.80
N PRO A 128 19.42 -11.94 6.78
CA PRO A 128 20.76 -12.13 6.18
C PRO A 128 21.89 -11.65 7.11
N TYR A 129 21.58 -10.69 7.99
CA TYR A 129 22.54 -10.09 8.92
C TYR A 129 22.44 -10.66 10.34
N GLU A 130 21.52 -11.59 10.57
CA GLU A 130 21.20 -12.07 11.91
C GLU A 130 21.81 -13.44 12.19
N LYS A 131 22.22 -13.67 13.45
CA LYS A 131 22.75 -14.96 13.90
C LYS A 131 21.69 -15.70 14.71
N LYS A 132 21.49 -16.99 14.42
CA LYS A 132 20.53 -17.83 15.15
C LYS A 132 20.79 -17.78 16.66
N PRO A 133 19.84 -17.30 17.49
CA PRO A 133 19.97 -17.34 18.94
C PRO A 133 20.06 -18.79 19.45
N LYS A 134 20.79 -19.02 20.56
CA LYS A 134 20.92 -20.36 21.17
C LYS A 134 19.57 -20.94 21.60
N ILE A 135 18.68 -20.09 22.12
CA ILE A 135 17.35 -20.48 22.62
C ILE A 135 16.35 -20.80 21.50
N VAL A 136 16.66 -20.43 20.25
CA VAL A 136 15.85 -20.75 19.06
C VAL A 136 16.40 -22.03 18.44
N ASN A 137 15.57 -23.07 18.38
CA ASN A 137 15.95 -24.33 17.75
C ASN A 137 16.13 -24.17 16.23
N ARG A 138 16.81 -25.12 15.58
CA ARG A 138 17.12 -25.05 14.14
C ARG A 138 15.88 -24.98 13.26
N GLY A 139 14.83 -25.73 13.59
CA GLY A 139 13.58 -25.75 12.81
C GLY A 139 12.85 -24.41 12.85
N THR A 140 12.68 -23.83 14.03
CA THR A 140 12.08 -22.49 14.19
C THR A 140 12.89 -21.41 13.47
N TRP A 141 14.22 -21.49 13.53
CA TRP A 141 15.09 -20.58 12.79
C TRP A 141 14.90 -20.70 11.28
N GLN A 142 14.84 -21.93 10.76
CA GLN A 142 14.62 -22.15 9.33
C GLN A 142 13.25 -21.61 8.89
N ILE A 143 12.20 -21.83 9.69
CA ILE A 143 10.87 -21.24 9.45
C ILE A 143 10.96 -19.72 9.42
N ALA A 144 11.61 -19.10 10.41
CA ALA A 144 11.74 -17.64 10.45
C ALA A 144 12.45 -17.08 9.21
N ARG A 145 13.51 -17.75 8.74
CA ARG A 145 14.20 -17.39 7.51
C ARG A 145 13.33 -17.56 6.27
N SER A 146 12.70 -18.72 6.09
CA SER A 146 11.88 -18.98 4.90
C SER A 146 10.64 -18.09 4.85
N THR A 147 9.97 -17.89 5.99
CA THR A 147 8.74 -17.10 6.05
C THR A 147 9.03 -15.61 5.93
N SER A 148 10.09 -15.08 6.56
CA SER A 148 10.47 -13.67 6.34
C SER A 148 10.83 -13.39 4.88
N ASN A 149 11.42 -14.36 4.16
CA ASN A 149 11.70 -14.23 2.72
C ASN A 149 10.44 -14.29 1.84
N ALA A 150 9.29 -14.71 2.38
CA ALA A 150 8.05 -14.99 1.66
C ALA A 150 6.87 -14.16 2.19
N ALA A 151 7.16 -13.05 2.86
CA ALA A 151 6.19 -12.27 3.60
C ALA A 151 6.39 -10.77 3.40
N ASN A 152 5.28 -10.03 3.46
CA ASN A 152 5.33 -8.61 3.76
C ASN A 152 5.76 -8.41 5.22
N LEU A 153 6.72 -7.50 5.43
CA LEU A 153 7.26 -7.15 6.74
C LEU A 153 6.93 -5.68 7.04
N ASN A 154 6.27 -5.42 8.17
CA ASN A 154 6.00 -4.07 8.62
C ASN A 154 6.45 -3.90 10.07
N PHE A 155 7.29 -2.89 10.32
CA PHE A 155 7.90 -2.64 11.62
C PHE A 155 7.58 -1.22 12.10
N ASN A 156 6.96 -1.09 13.27
CA ASN A 156 6.58 0.22 13.81
C ASN A 156 6.69 0.25 15.34
N THR A 157 7.00 1.41 15.92
CA THR A 157 7.02 1.64 17.37
C THR A 157 5.72 2.21 17.93
N CYS A 158 4.87 2.74 17.05
CA CYS A 158 3.58 3.29 17.45
C CYS A 158 2.57 2.16 17.69
N ASN A 159 1.65 2.38 18.63
CA ASN A 159 0.48 1.55 18.72
C ASN A 159 -0.38 1.86 17.49
N GLN A 160 -0.63 0.87 16.63
CA GLN A 160 -1.50 1.04 15.47
C GLN A 160 -2.60 -0.02 15.48
N SER A 161 -3.71 0.28 14.83
CA SER A 161 -4.74 -0.71 14.50
C SER A 161 -4.19 -1.79 13.55
N ALA A 162 -4.96 -2.86 13.36
CA ALA A 162 -4.72 -3.83 12.30
C ALA A 162 -4.75 -3.14 10.92
N GLY A 163 -5.71 -2.23 10.71
CA GLY A 163 -5.86 -1.51 9.45
C GLY A 163 -4.68 -0.61 9.10
N ASP A 164 -4.06 0.03 10.08
CA ASP A 164 -2.88 0.86 9.84
C ASP A 164 -1.71 0.04 9.28
N VAL A 165 -1.48 -1.18 9.79
CA VAL A 165 -0.43 -2.09 9.29
C VAL A 165 -0.70 -2.47 7.83
N VAL A 166 -1.94 -2.84 7.51
CA VAL A 166 -2.32 -3.19 6.14
C VAL A 166 -2.20 -1.97 5.22
N THR A 167 -2.58 -0.78 5.70
CA THR A 167 -2.51 0.47 4.94
C THR A 167 -1.07 0.88 4.67
N ASP A 168 -0.16 0.73 5.64
CA ASP A 168 1.27 0.98 5.45
C ASP A 168 1.84 0.09 4.33
N LEU A 169 1.50 -1.20 4.33
CA LEU A 169 1.92 -2.16 3.30
C LEU A 169 1.27 -1.90 1.94
N LEU A 170 -0.01 -1.51 1.92
CA LEU A 170 -0.72 -1.18 0.70
C LEU A 170 -0.18 0.10 0.07
N THR A 171 0.15 1.12 0.86
CA THR A 171 0.67 2.40 0.34
C THR A 171 2.15 2.34 -0.01
N ASP A 172 2.88 1.33 0.51
CA ASP A 172 4.34 1.18 0.34
C ASP A 172 5.13 2.41 0.82
N SER A 173 4.53 3.22 1.69
CA SER A 173 5.04 4.55 2.10
C SER A 173 6.35 4.51 2.91
N TYR A 174 6.72 3.35 3.43
CA TYR A 174 7.94 3.13 4.22
C TYR A 174 8.89 2.10 3.60
N ASN A 175 8.80 1.86 2.28
CA ASN A 175 9.67 0.89 1.64
C ASN A 175 11.15 1.33 1.69
N LEU A 176 12.03 0.43 2.15
CA LEU A 176 13.47 0.66 2.23
C LEU A 176 14.13 0.73 0.84
N SER A 177 13.53 0.09 -0.16
CA SER A 177 14.08 -0.06 -1.52
C SER A 177 13.73 1.10 -2.46
N GLY A 178 13.05 2.15 -1.99
CA GLY A 178 12.66 3.30 -2.81
C GLY A 178 11.25 3.17 -3.37
N THR A 179 11.09 3.33 -4.69
CA THR A 179 9.79 3.41 -5.41
C THR A 179 9.19 2.06 -5.78
N ASP A 180 9.86 0.95 -5.43
CA ASP A 180 9.32 -0.39 -5.55
C ASP A 180 8.03 -0.54 -4.73
N THR A 181 6.99 -1.16 -5.32
CA THR A 181 5.68 -1.40 -4.71
C THR A 181 5.41 -2.88 -4.45
N GLY A 182 6.47 -3.64 -4.15
CA GLY A 182 6.44 -5.09 -3.93
C GLY A 182 5.46 -5.54 -2.84
N HIS A 183 5.31 -4.78 -1.74
CA HIS A 183 4.40 -5.19 -0.68
C HIS A 183 2.93 -5.13 -1.12
N ARG A 184 2.57 -4.03 -1.78
CA ARG A 184 1.26 -3.87 -2.44
C ARG A 184 1.05 -4.94 -3.51
N ALA A 185 2.05 -5.22 -4.34
CA ALA A 185 1.95 -6.23 -5.40
C ALA A 185 1.68 -7.63 -4.83
N TRP A 186 2.33 -8.03 -3.74
CA TRP A 186 1.98 -9.29 -3.07
C TRP A 186 0.57 -9.27 -2.47
N LEU A 187 0.18 -8.17 -1.81
CA LEU A 187 -1.14 -8.06 -1.17
C LEU A 187 -2.30 -8.08 -2.19
N LEU A 188 -2.08 -7.45 -3.35
CA LEU A 188 -3.04 -7.32 -4.45
C LEU A 188 -2.83 -8.36 -5.55
N SER A 189 -2.04 -9.41 -5.30
CA SER A 189 -1.87 -10.48 -6.27
C SER A 189 -3.23 -11.06 -6.68
N THR A 190 -3.41 -11.20 -7.99
CA THR A 190 -4.60 -11.75 -8.65
C THR A 190 -4.70 -13.27 -8.51
N ARG A 191 -3.66 -13.89 -7.93
CA ARG A 191 -3.61 -15.34 -7.69
C ARG A 191 -3.59 -15.69 -6.20
N LEU A 192 -3.45 -14.71 -5.32
CA LEU A 192 -3.37 -14.93 -3.87
C LEU A 192 -4.66 -15.55 -3.33
N THR A 193 -4.52 -16.63 -2.57
CA THR A 193 -5.65 -17.33 -1.95
C THR A 193 -5.67 -17.26 -0.44
N THR A 194 -4.49 -17.39 0.17
CA THR A 194 -4.36 -17.46 1.62
C THR A 194 -3.24 -16.57 2.13
N ILE A 195 -3.38 -16.10 3.37
CA ILE A 195 -2.36 -15.31 4.04
C ILE A 195 -2.02 -15.90 5.43
N GLY A 196 -0.76 -15.78 5.84
CA GLY A 196 -0.33 -16.09 7.20
C GLY A 196 -0.04 -14.83 8.00
N LEU A 197 -0.60 -14.69 9.19
CA LEU A 197 -0.51 -13.47 9.99
C LEU A 197 0.25 -13.73 11.30
N GLY A 198 1.21 -12.86 11.60
CA GLY A 198 2.00 -12.90 12.83
C GLY A 198 2.40 -11.50 13.28
N ALA A 199 2.51 -11.30 14.59
CA ALA A 199 3.04 -10.07 15.16
C ALA A 199 3.69 -10.30 16.53
N ALA A 200 4.81 -9.62 16.78
CA ALA A 200 5.47 -9.67 18.09
C ALA A 200 6.16 -8.35 18.42
N TYR A 201 6.17 -7.95 19.69
CA TYR A 201 6.90 -6.78 20.17
C TYR A 201 8.30 -7.18 20.63
N GLY A 202 9.32 -6.49 20.10
CA GLY A 202 10.68 -6.55 20.63
C GLY A 202 10.83 -5.73 21.90
N LYS A 203 11.94 -5.93 22.60
CA LYS A 203 12.30 -5.08 23.76
C LYS A 203 12.66 -3.66 23.35
N ASN A 204 13.02 -3.47 22.08
CA ASN A 204 13.26 -2.16 21.48
C ASN A 204 11.98 -1.37 21.15
N GLY A 205 10.80 -1.86 21.54
CA GLY A 205 9.52 -1.15 21.35
C GLY A 205 8.89 -1.34 19.98
N TYR A 206 9.62 -1.89 19.00
CA TYR A 206 9.06 -2.21 17.68
C TYR A 206 8.10 -3.40 17.75
N ARG A 207 6.94 -3.25 17.12
CA ARG A 207 6.08 -4.34 16.67
C ARG A 207 6.60 -4.84 15.33
N TYR A 208 6.89 -6.13 15.24
CA TYR A 208 7.26 -6.82 14.00
C TYR A 208 6.05 -7.56 13.47
N SER A 209 5.39 -7.01 12.45
CA SER A 209 4.26 -7.62 11.75
C SER A 209 4.75 -8.39 10.52
N VAL A 210 4.25 -9.61 10.36
CA VAL A 210 4.59 -10.53 9.27
C VAL A 210 3.29 -10.98 8.61
N GLN A 211 3.17 -10.72 7.31
CA GLN A 211 2.09 -11.25 6.49
C GLN A 211 2.69 -12.19 5.41
N LYS A 212 2.66 -13.50 5.62
CA LYS A 212 3.11 -14.49 4.64
C LYS A 212 2.13 -14.49 3.46
N VAL A 213 2.62 -14.08 2.29
CA VAL A 213 1.82 -13.78 1.10
C VAL A 213 2.27 -14.58 -0.12
N ILE A 214 3.40 -15.29 -0.04
CA ILE A 214 3.84 -16.18 -1.12
C ILE A 214 3.42 -17.62 -0.80
N ASN A 215 2.52 -18.16 -1.62
CA ASN A 215 2.09 -19.55 -1.59
C ASN A 215 2.49 -20.23 -2.89
N SER A 216 3.20 -21.35 -2.80
CA SER A 216 3.75 -22.05 -3.98
C SER A 216 2.66 -22.50 -4.96
N THR A 217 1.46 -22.79 -4.48
CA THR A 217 0.33 -23.20 -5.31
C THR A 217 -0.31 -22.03 -6.07
N ASP A 218 -0.17 -20.80 -5.56
CA ASP A 218 -0.82 -19.63 -6.17
C ASP A 218 -0.16 -19.27 -7.51
N ALA A 219 1.12 -19.56 -7.69
CA ALA A 219 1.84 -19.35 -8.95
C ALA A 219 1.23 -20.10 -10.15
N PHE A 220 0.47 -21.17 -9.91
CA PHE A 220 -0.15 -22.00 -10.96
C PHE A 220 -1.66 -21.74 -11.14
N ARG A 221 -2.25 -20.89 -10.31
CA ARG A 221 -3.68 -20.57 -10.41
C ARG A 221 -3.93 -19.63 -11.56
N LEU A 222 -5.11 -19.67 -12.18
CA LEU A 222 -5.53 -18.61 -13.10
C LEU A 222 -5.67 -17.29 -12.35
N ALA A 223 -5.26 -16.19 -12.98
CA ALA A 223 -5.42 -14.86 -12.43
C ALA A 223 -6.89 -14.46 -12.40
N SER A 224 -7.34 -13.85 -11.30
CA SER A 224 -8.71 -13.34 -11.17
C SER A 224 -8.96 -12.06 -11.99
N GLN A 225 -7.89 -11.35 -12.35
CA GLN A 225 -7.91 -10.12 -13.14
C GLN A 225 -6.70 -10.11 -14.09
N ALA A 226 -6.85 -9.51 -15.26
CA ALA A 226 -5.75 -9.38 -16.21
C ALA A 226 -4.69 -8.38 -15.74
N GLN A 227 -5.11 -7.33 -15.02
CA GLN A 227 -4.25 -6.29 -14.48
C GLN A 227 -4.82 -5.75 -13.17
N VAL A 228 -3.97 -5.07 -12.39
CA VAL A 228 -4.34 -4.28 -11.22
C VAL A 228 -3.61 -2.94 -11.30
N ALA A 229 -4.35 -1.84 -11.22
CA ALA A 229 -3.79 -0.50 -11.25
C ALA A 229 -3.90 0.14 -9.86
N TYR A 230 -2.92 0.94 -9.49
CA TYR A 230 -2.98 1.79 -8.29
C TYR A 230 -2.62 3.21 -8.70
N PRO A 231 -3.58 4.16 -8.71
CA PRO A 231 -5.02 4.02 -8.44
C PRO A 231 -5.75 3.06 -9.40
N GLU A 232 -6.80 2.40 -8.93
CA GLU A 232 -7.66 1.52 -9.75
C GLU A 232 -8.68 2.34 -10.55
N ALA A 233 -9.13 1.81 -11.69
CA ALA A 233 -10.15 2.47 -12.50
C ALA A 233 -11.50 2.63 -11.77
N GLY A 234 -12.26 3.66 -12.14
CA GLY A 234 -13.56 3.96 -11.53
C GLY A 234 -13.45 4.98 -10.40
N VAL A 235 -13.59 4.57 -9.13
CA VAL A 235 -13.54 5.48 -7.97
C VAL A 235 -12.45 5.05 -7.00
N PHE A 236 -11.62 5.99 -6.56
CA PHE A 236 -10.46 5.70 -5.72
C PHE A 236 -10.35 6.66 -4.51
N PRO A 237 -10.08 6.14 -3.29
CA PRO A 237 -9.98 6.96 -2.09
C PRO A 237 -8.70 7.79 -2.10
N ILE A 238 -8.84 9.11 -1.98
CA ILE A 238 -7.71 10.05 -2.01
C ILE A 238 -6.74 9.84 -0.86
N GLU A 239 -7.21 9.33 0.29
CA GLU A 239 -6.39 9.07 1.47
C GLU A 239 -5.28 8.04 1.21
N LEU A 240 -5.49 7.13 0.26
CA LEU A 240 -4.49 6.14 -0.12
C LEU A 240 -3.39 6.74 -1.01
N LEU A 241 -3.62 7.92 -1.60
CA LEU A 241 -2.66 8.61 -2.46
C LEU A 241 -1.94 9.76 -1.76
N LYS A 242 -2.40 10.14 -0.57
CA LYS A 242 -1.83 11.24 0.22
C LYS A 242 -0.70 10.73 1.11
N GLY A 243 0.50 11.23 0.85
CA GLY A 243 1.67 10.95 1.67
C GLY A 243 2.94 11.34 0.94
N LYS A 244 4.07 11.31 1.63
CA LYS A 244 5.36 11.42 0.96
C LYS A 244 5.65 10.10 0.25
N ASN A 245 6.13 10.18 -0.99
CA ASN A 245 6.65 9.04 -1.75
C ASN A 245 5.67 7.88 -1.97
N ILE A 246 4.37 8.14 -2.12
CA ILE A 246 3.43 7.09 -2.51
C ILE A 246 3.55 6.85 -4.02
N ALA A 247 4.27 5.79 -4.39
CA ALA A 247 4.35 5.35 -5.77
C ALA A 247 3.01 4.77 -6.23
N TRP A 248 2.64 5.08 -7.46
CA TRP A 248 1.58 4.44 -8.24
C TRP A 248 2.14 3.22 -8.95
N SER A 249 1.25 2.32 -9.38
CA SER A 249 1.70 1.05 -9.93
C SER A 249 0.73 0.45 -10.94
N LEU A 250 1.27 -0.35 -11.85
CA LEU A 250 0.54 -1.15 -12.82
C LEU A 250 1.09 -2.57 -12.80
N TYR A 251 0.23 -3.51 -12.50
CA TYR A 251 0.56 -4.92 -12.43
C TYR A 251 -0.19 -5.68 -13.50
N PHE A 252 0.51 -6.48 -14.29
CA PHE A 252 -0.07 -7.29 -15.35
C PHE A 252 0.12 -8.77 -15.03
N SER A 253 -0.98 -9.52 -14.95
CA SER A 253 -0.98 -10.91 -14.49
C SER A 253 -0.23 -11.86 -15.41
N ASP A 254 -0.42 -11.68 -16.72
CA ASP A 254 0.11 -12.58 -17.76
C ASP A 254 0.79 -11.84 -18.93
N GLN A 255 0.66 -10.50 -18.99
CA GLN A 255 1.26 -9.69 -20.05
C GLN A 255 2.69 -9.26 -19.66
N VAL A 256 3.63 -9.48 -20.58
CA VAL A 256 4.99 -8.97 -20.48
C VAL A 256 5.03 -7.53 -21.03
N ILE A 257 5.55 -6.61 -20.22
CA ILE A 257 5.87 -5.24 -20.59
C ILE A 257 7.39 -5.10 -20.59
N GLU A 258 7.95 -4.88 -21.77
CA GLU A 258 9.38 -4.67 -21.96
C GLU A 258 9.77 -3.22 -21.67
N GLY A 259 10.88 -3.03 -20.96
CA GLY A 259 11.42 -1.70 -20.67
C GLY A 259 10.55 -0.84 -19.75
N THR A 260 10.73 0.48 -19.84
CA THR A 260 10.02 1.47 -19.01
C THR A 260 9.11 2.32 -19.89
N PRO A 261 7.77 2.18 -19.79
CA PRO A 261 6.86 2.93 -20.63
C PRO A 261 6.81 4.41 -20.25
N GLN A 262 6.42 5.27 -21.20
CA GLN A 262 6.03 6.64 -20.86
C GLN A 262 4.62 6.64 -20.28
N ILE A 263 4.42 7.39 -19.19
CA ILE A 263 3.13 7.47 -18.50
C ILE A 263 2.76 8.94 -18.33
N THR A 264 1.59 9.30 -18.84
CA THR A 264 1.00 10.65 -18.70
C THR A 264 -0.25 10.58 -17.85
N ILE A 265 -0.40 11.51 -16.92
CA ILE A 265 -1.57 11.65 -16.06
C ILE A 265 -2.26 12.96 -16.43
N THR A 266 -3.51 12.89 -16.86
CA THR A 266 -4.31 14.07 -17.20
C THR A 266 -5.40 14.25 -16.16
N ASP A 267 -5.45 15.41 -15.53
CA ASP A 267 -6.63 15.85 -14.78
C ASP A 267 -7.68 16.30 -15.80
N GLU A 268 -8.77 15.53 -15.92
CA GLU A 268 -9.79 15.74 -16.97
C GLU A 268 -10.66 16.97 -16.68
N ASP A 269 -10.78 17.39 -15.42
CA ASP A 269 -11.54 18.58 -15.01
C ASP A 269 -10.83 19.89 -15.38
N THR A 270 -9.49 19.89 -15.35
CA THR A 270 -8.65 21.05 -15.73
C THR A 270 -8.09 20.95 -17.14
N GLY A 271 -8.01 19.75 -17.72
CA GLY A 271 -7.37 19.44 -18.99
C GLY A 271 -5.83 19.48 -18.97
N ILE A 272 -5.22 19.59 -17.79
CA ILE A 272 -3.75 19.68 -17.64
C ILE A 272 -3.16 18.27 -17.54
N SER A 273 -2.09 18.03 -18.29
CA SER A 273 -1.33 16.78 -18.26
C SER A 273 0.00 16.93 -17.53
N TYR A 274 0.34 15.88 -16.78
CA TYR A 274 1.56 15.74 -15.99
C TYR A 274 2.28 14.48 -16.44
N GLN A 275 3.60 14.50 -16.41
CA GLN A 275 4.41 13.32 -16.69
C GLN A 275 4.68 12.56 -15.40
N ALA A 276 4.56 11.25 -15.43
CA ALA A 276 5.02 10.41 -14.35
C ALA A 276 6.55 10.51 -14.21
N GLU A 277 7.03 10.38 -12.98
CA GLU A 277 8.45 10.40 -12.64
C GLU A 277 8.89 9.04 -12.13
N LYS A 278 10.20 8.76 -12.22
CA LYS A 278 10.82 7.52 -11.70
C LYS A 278 10.06 6.25 -12.13
N VAL A 279 9.70 6.19 -13.41
CA VAL A 279 9.05 5.00 -13.97
C VAL A 279 10.08 3.88 -14.02
N GLU A 280 9.82 2.80 -13.30
CA GLU A 280 10.71 1.66 -13.16
C GLU A 280 9.94 0.36 -13.39
N ASN A 281 10.63 -0.64 -13.95
CA ASN A 281 10.09 -1.96 -14.23
C ASN A 281 10.74 -2.97 -13.27
N PHE A 282 9.93 -3.53 -12.38
CA PHE A 282 10.31 -4.48 -11.33
C PHE A 282 9.89 -5.93 -11.64
N SER A 283 9.61 -6.25 -12.91
CA SER A 283 9.10 -7.57 -13.31
C SER A 283 10.02 -8.73 -12.90
N ASP A 284 11.34 -8.51 -12.89
CA ASP A 284 12.33 -9.53 -12.51
C ASP A 284 12.34 -9.85 -11.00
N ALA A 285 11.69 -9.04 -10.17
CA ALA A 285 11.61 -9.27 -8.72
C ALA A 285 10.59 -10.35 -8.33
N GLY A 286 9.70 -10.75 -9.26
CA GLY A 286 8.71 -11.80 -9.03
C GLY A 286 7.59 -11.41 -8.05
N TYR A 287 7.29 -10.12 -7.92
CA TYR A 287 6.25 -9.65 -7.01
C TYR A 287 4.86 -10.06 -7.46
N GLY A 288 4.04 -10.49 -6.50
CA GLY A 288 2.63 -10.84 -6.69
C GLY A 288 2.31 -11.96 -7.69
N ASN A 289 3.30 -12.72 -8.18
CA ASN A 289 3.16 -13.58 -9.36
C ASN A 289 2.61 -12.83 -10.60
N PHE A 290 2.93 -11.54 -10.71
CA PHE A 290 2.65 -10.76 -11.90
C PHE A 290 3.75 -10.98 -12.94
N GLN A 291 3.36 -11.03 -14.20
CA GLN A 291 4.31 -11.09 -15.31
C GLN A 291 4.97 -9.73 -15.55
N SER A 292 4.29 -8.64 -15.22
CA SER A 292 4.91 -7.32 -15.20
C SER A 292 4.49 -6.44 -14.04
N VAL A 293 5.46 -5.72 -13.50
CA VAL A 293 5.32 -4.84 -12.34
C VAL A 293 5.96 -3.51 -12.68
N ILE A 294 5.15 -2.49 -12.94
CA ILE A 294 5.62 -1.13 -13.21
C ILE A 294 5.26 -0.26 -12.01
N SER A 295 6.22 0.51 -11.50
CA SER A 295 6.01 1.47 -10.43
C SER A 295 6.48 2.86 -10.89
N TYR A 296 5.80 3.91 -10.44
CA TYR A 296 6.11 5.28 -10.82
C TYR A 296 5.60 6.28 -9.78
N LEU A 297 6.18 7.47 -9.73
CA LEU A 297 5.64 8.58 -8.96
C LEU A 297 4.71 9.41 -9.86
N PRO A 298 3.59 9.94 -9.33
CA PRO A 298 2.68 10.79 -10.12
C PRO A 298 3.26 12.18 -10.47
N GLY A 299 4.52 12.46 -10.12
CA GLY A 299 5.16 13.77 -10.32
C GLY A 299 4.41 14.88 -9.59
N ASP A 300 4.28 16.03 -10.25
CA ASP A 300 3.59 17.21 -9.71
C ASP A 300 2.06 17.16 -9.82
N THR A 301 1.47 16.00 -10.19
CA THR A 301 0.02 15.86 -10.37
C THR A 301 -0.74 16.27 -9.09
N PRO A 302 -1.57 17.33 -9.12
CA PRO A 302 -2.39 17.71 -7.98
C PRO A 302 -3.47 16.66 -7.75
N LEU A 303 -3.61 16.17 -6.51
CA LEU A 303 -4.64 15.21 -6.13
C LEU A 303 -5.80 15.94 -5.43
N ILE A 304 -6.91 16.09 -6.15
CA ILE A 304 -8.07 16.87 -5.71
C ILE A 304 -9.27 15.94 -5.61
N SER A 305 -9.91 15.93 -4.43
CA SER A 305 -11.11 15.13 -4.23
C SER A 305 -12.22 15.63 -5.15
N GLY A 306 -12.89 14.70 -5.83
CA GLY A 306 -13.94 14.97 -6.80
C GLY A 306 -13.45 15.09 -8.24
N HIS A 307 -12.15 15.23 -8.49
CA HIS A 307 -11.63 15.27 -9.87
C HIS A 307 -11.54 13.86 -10.48
N GLU A 308 -11.69 13.79 -11.79
CA GLU A 308 -11.37 12.66 -12.66
C GLU A 308 -9.96 12.80 -13.24
N TYR A 309 -9.23 11.69 -13.25
CA TYR A 309 -7.90 11.59 -13.84
C TYR A 309 -7.89 10.47 -14.86
N ARG A 310 -7.22 10.70 -15.99
CA ARG A 310 -6.86 9.69 -16.96
C ARG A 310 -5.38 9.38 -16.86
N VAL A 311 -5.04 8.10 -16.77
CA VAL A 311 -3.66 7.62 -16.87
C VAL A 311 -3.51 6.95 -18.22
N ASP A 312 -2.58 7.46 -19.04
CA ASP A 312 -2.21 6.91 -20.33
C ASP A 312 -0.80 6.33 -20.25
N VAL A 313 -0.69 5.03 -20.52
CA VAL A 313 0.57 4.28 -20.54
C VAL A 313 0.82 3.94 -22.00
N SER A 314 1.81 4.61 -22.59
CA SER A 314 1.99 4.69 -24.04
C SER A 314 2.00 3.30 -24.70
N GLY A 315 1.01 3.05 -25.57
CA GLY A 315 0.88 1.81 -26.33
C GLY A 315 0.49 0.57 -25.53
N ILE A 316 0.14 0.70 -24.25
CA ILE A 316 -0.16 -0.42 -23.35
C ILE A 316 -1.60 -0.35 -22.85
N VAL A 317 -1.95 0.69 -22.08
CA VAL A 317 -3.28 0.81 -21.46
C VAL A 317 -3.58 2.27 -21.17
N SER A 318 -4.86 2.64 -21.25
CA SER A 318 -5.38 3.91 -20.76
C SER A 318 -6.61 3.64 -19.90
N TYR A 319 -6.68 4.27 -18.72
CA TYR A 319 -7.81 4.12 -17.80
C TYR A 319 -8.10 5.44 -17.08
N ARG A 320 -9.29 5.52 -16.47
CA ARG A 320 -9.76 6.70 -15.73
C ARG A 320 -10.16 6.33 -14.31
N PHE A 321 -9.95 7.25 -13.38
CA PHE A 321 -10.45 7.14 -12.01
C PHE A 321 -10.87 8.50 -11.46
N LYS A 322 -11.82 8.50 -10.54
CA LYS A 322 -12.32 9.68 -9.82
C LYS A 322 -11.96 9.59 -8.36
N LEU A 323 -11.42 10.68 -7.82
CA LEU A 323 -11.05 10.73 -6.42
C LEU A 323 -12.25 11.02 -5.53
N PHE A 324 -12.33 10.31 -4.41
CA PHE A 324 -13.30 10.60 -3.35
C PHE A 324 -12.63 10.55 -1.97
N GLN A 325 -13.26 11.19 -0.97
CA GLN A 325 -12.84 11.05 0.43
C GLN A 325 -13.46 9.80 1.05
N LEU A 326 -12.64 8.88 1.54
CA LEU A 326 -13.10 7.70 2.23
C LEU A 326 -13.65 8.02 3.62
N LYS A 327 -12.99 8.93 4.35
CA LYS A 327 -13.43 9.37 5.67
C LYS A 327 -14.21 10.69 5.52
N GLN A 328 -15.43 10.72 6.04
CA GLN A 328 -16.21 11.95 6.19
C GLN A 328 -16.09 12.47 7.62
#